data_AF-A0A7X7I480-F1
#
_entry.id   AF-A0A7X7I480-F1
#
_cell.length_a   1.000
_cell.length_b   1.000
_cell.length_c   1.000
_cell.angle_alpha   90.00
_cell.angle_beta   90.00
_cell.angle_gamma   90.00
#
_symmetry.space_group_name_H-M   'P 1'
#
loop_
_entity.id
_entity.type
_entity.pdbx_description
1 polymer ?
#
loop_
_entity_poly.entity_id
_entity_poly.type
_entity_poly.pdbx_seq_one_letter_code
_entity_poly.pdbx_strand_id
1 'polypeptide(L)'
;MKHYFAYGSNLSFEQMRERCPEHRKIGKGTLEGYGWSLSSRGYANVINSPEERVHGFVYGISEEDERNLDVFEGVHQGLYRPETLSVRLDEGGCLECLVYIDSASLASEETVLQDRYRELINRGIEDVELPPEYVRNVIRRFVPAEAKSEGGLSSTTVEGLKALEKVLGCERLPMAREWGGAGLIVTRGEPEKPGNDWRFVRYAATPHAREVSWFIERIRDAFYAEERVDNCSKYEFFGRLGNAAGRCGESVENADARMLCASVLREAYAMYEEMEQGRFLCLGIASGGDIADDFAERDFSEKEIRAFFENRGVDASVWKR
;
A
#
# COMPACT_ATOMS: atom_id res chain seq x y z
N MET A 1 -20.14 -2.36 -22.03
CA MET A 1 -18.81 -2.00 -21.52
C MET A 1 -18.65 -0.50 -21.67
N LYS A 2 -18.39 0.20 -20.58
CA LYS A 2 -18.23 1.66 -20.56
C LYS A 2 -16.74 2.01 -20.41
N HIS A 3 -16.36 3.22 -20.80
CA HIS A 3 -15.03 3.75 -20.51
C HIS A 3 -15.10 4.62 -19.27
N TYR A 4 -14.10 4.50 -18.40
CA TYR A 4 -13.97 5.28 -17.17
C TYR A 4 -12.60 5.95 -17.16
N PHE A 5 -12.57 7.26 -16.87
CA PHE A 5 -11.33 8.02 -16.79
C PHE A 5 -10.99 8.33 -15.33
N ALA A 6 -9.90 7.74 -14.85
CA ALA A 6 -9.36 7.97 -13.54
C ALA A 6 -8.32 9.10 -13.56
N TYR A 7 -8.46 10.05 -12.63
CA TYR A 7 -7.51 11.17 -12.44
C TYR A 7 -7.12 11.37 -10.95
N GLY A 8 -7.65 10.54 -10.06
CA GLY A 8 -7.43 10.57 -8.61
C GLY A 8 -6.90 9.22 -8.10
N SER A 9 -7.34 8.78 -6.92
CA SER A 9 -6.83 7.53 -6.31
C SER A 9 -7.01 6.26 -7.16
N ASN A 10 -7.99 6.24 -8.07
CA ASN A 10 -8.18 5.17 -9.05
C ASN A 10 -7.11 5.13 -10.16
N LEU A 11 -6.12 6.03 -10.13
CA LEU A 11 -4.87 5.87 -10.88
C LEU A 11 -4.06 4.68 -10.35
N SER A 12 -4.18 4.34 -9.06
CA SER A 12 -3.59 3.14 -8.48
C SER A 12 -4.25 1.88 -9.08
N PHE A 13 -3.46 1.06 -9.76
CA PHE A 13 -3.94 -0.18 -10.38
C PHE A 13 -4.39 -1.21 -9.35
N GLU A 14 -3.81 -1.18 -8.15
CA GLU A 14 -4.25 -2.01 -7.03
C GLU A 14 -5.67 -1.63 -6.59
N GLN A 15 -5.91 -0.34 -6.38
CA GLN A 15 -7.23 0.13 -5.98
C GLN A 15 -8.27 -0.18 -7.06
N MET A 16 -7.92 -0.02 -8.34
CA MET A 16 -8.82 -0.37 -9.44
C MET A 16 -9.14 -1.85 -9.52
N ARG A 17 -8.20 -2.73 -9.17
CA ARG A 17 -8.46 -4.18 -9.12
C ARG A 17 -9.44 -4.56 -8.02
N GLU A 18 -9.35 -3.89 -6.87
CA GLU A 18 -10.27 -4.10 -5.75
C GLU A 18 -11.67 -3.57 -6.06
N ARG A 19 -11.76 -2.35 -6.61
CA ARG A 19 -13.06 -1.69 -6.88
C ARG A 19 -13.74 -2.21 -8.14
N CYS A 20 -12.96 -2.62 -9.14
CA CYS A 20 -13.46 -3.02 -10.46
C CYS A 20 -12.78 -4.32 -10.91
N PRO A 21 -13.18 -5.50 -10.39
CA PRO A 21 -12.52 -6.76 -10.70
C PRO A 21 -12.54 -7.14 -12.19
N GLU A 22 -13.50 -6.63 -12.97
CA GLU A 22 -13.66 -6.93 -14.40
C GLU A 22 -13.02 -5.89 -15.33
N HIS A 23 -12.29 -4.91 -14.77
CA HIS A 23 -11.72 -3.82 -15.54
C HIS A 23 -10.71 -4.28 -16.59
N ARG A 24 -10.61 -3.51 -17.67
CA ARG A 24 -9.53 -3.62 -18.67
C ARG A 24 -8.78 -2.31 -18.75
N LYS A 25 -7.45 -2.38 -18.79
CA LYS A 25 -6.61 -1.21 -19.04
C LYS A 25 -6.69 -0.84 -20.52
N ILE A 26 -7.06 0.41 -20.82
CA ILE A 26 -7.11 0.92 -22.20
C ILE A 26 -5.86 1.72 -22.50
N GLY A 27 -5.54 2.72 -21.68
CA GLY A 27 -4.34 3.53 -21.87
C GLY A 27 -4.42 4.90 -21.21
N LYS A 28 -3.34 5.66 -21.33
CA LYS A 28 -3.27 7.04 -20.85
C LYS A 28 -4.18 7.95 -21.66
N GLY A 29 -4.80 8.90 -20.97
CA GLY A 29 -5.72 9.85 -21.56
C GLY A 29 -5.56 11.25 -21.00
N THR A 30 -6.01 12.22 -21.78
CA THR A 30 -6.03 13.64 -21.43
C THR A 30 -7.45 14.17 -21.54
N LEU A 31 -7.95 14.74 -20.44
CA LEU A 31 -9.21 15.48 -20.40
C LEU A 31 -8.89 16.97 -20.59
N GLU A 32 -9.25 17.53 -21.75
CA GLU A 32 -8.99 18.94 -22.10
C GLU A 32 -10.11 19.86 -21.59
N GLY A 33 -9.76 21.10 -21.25
CA GLY A 33 -10.72 22.09 -20.74
C GLY A 33 -11.05 21.93 -19.25
N TYR A 34 -10.26 21.14 -18.53
CA TYR A 34 -10.39 20.89 -17.11
C TYR A 34 -9.06 21.06 -16.38
N GLY A 35 -9.13 21.55 -15.14
CA GLY A 35 -8.02 21.65 -14.20
C GLY A 35 -8.14 20.62 -13.09
N TRP A 36 -7.01 20.08 -12.64
CA TRP A 36 -6.97 19.17 -11.49
C TRP A 36 -6.84 19.96 -10.19
N SER A 37 -7.60 19.57 -9.17
CA SER A 37 -7.62 20.24 -7.87
C SER A 37 -7.89 19.26 -6.72
N LEU A 38 -7.76 19.71 -5.47
CA LEU A 38 -8.35 19.05 -4.32
C LEU A 38 -9.66 19.72 -3.94
N SER A 39 -10.66 18.93 -3.55
CA SER A 39 -11.86 19.42 -2.88
C SER A 39 -11.58 19.73 -1.41
N SER A 40 -12.49 20.47 -0.77
CA SER A 40 -12.45 20.77 0.67
C SER A 40 -12.50 19.53 1.56
N ARG A 41 -12.81 18.36 1.00
CA ARG A 41 -12.78 17.06 1.67
C ARG A 41 -11.40 16.38 1.60
N GLY A 42 -10.42 16.98 0.91
CA GLY A 42 -9.09 16.43 0.73
C GLY A 42 -8.99 15.34 -0.34
N TYR A 43 -9.95 15.28 -1.27
CA TYR A 43 -9.98 14.32 -2.38
C TYR A 43 -9.76 15.00 -3.73
N ALA A 44 -9.22 14.26 -4.71
CA ALA A 44 -8.99 14.76 -6.06
C ALA A 44 -10.31 15.16 -6.73
N ASN A 45 -10.28 16.28 -7.46
CA ASN A 45 -11.39 16.79 -8.25
C ASN A 45 -10.91 17.37 -9.58
N VAL A 46 -11.81 17.46 -10.55
CA VAL A 46 -11.62 18.24 -11.77
C VAL A 46 -12.59 19.42 -11.81
N ILE A 47 -12.11 20.56 -12.30
CA ILE A 47 -12.92 21.79 -12.45
C ILE A 47 -12.83 22.30 -13.87
N ASN A 48 -13.89 22.96 -14.35
CA ASN A 48 -13.88 23.62 -15.65
C ASN A 48 -12.76 24.66 -15.70
N SER A 49 -11.85 24.49 -16.65
CA SER A 49 -10.68 25.34 -16.85
C SER A 49 -10.25 25.25 -18.32
N PRO A 50 -10.79 26.10 -19.21
CA PRO A 50 -10.69 25.93 -20.67
C PRO A 50 -9.27 25.80 -21.23
N GLU A 51 -8.29 26.36 -20.52
CA GLU A 51 -6.88 26.39 -20.93
C GLU A 51 -6.04 25.27 -20.31
N GLU A 52 -6.61 24.52 -19.36
CA GLU A 52 -5.93 23.45 -18.63
C GLU A 52 -6.35 22.07 -19.14
N ARG A 53 -5.57 21.07 -18.72
CA ARG A 53 -5.81 19.67 -19.02
C ARG A 53 -5.46 18.78 -17.85
N VAL A 54 -6.17 17.67 -17.74
CA VAL A 54 -5.96 16.65 -16.72
C VAL A 54 -5.45 15.39 -17.38
N HIS A 55 -4.27 14.94 -16.96
CA HIS A 55 -3.75 13.63 -17.37
C HIS A 55 -4.22 12.54 -16.41
N GLY A 56 -4.56 11.38 -16.97
CA GLY A 56 -5.03 10.24 -16.21
C GLY A 56 -5.00 8.95 -17.02
N PHE A 57 -5.80 7.98 -16.61
CA PHE A 57 -5.85 6.66 -17.22
C PHE A 57 -7.28 6.23 -17.54
N VAL A 58 -7.47 5.66 -18.72
CA VAL A 58 -8.75 5.14 -19.19
C VAL A 58 -8.81 3.63 -18.96
N TYR A 59 -9.90 3.20 -18.33
CA TYR A 59 -10.27 1.81 -18.14
C TYR A 59 -11.55 1.50 -18.92
N GLY A 60 -11.66 0.27 -19.41
CA GLY A 60 -12.93 -0.32 -19.80
C GLY A 60 -13.53 -1.03 -18.58
N ILE A 61 -14.76 -0.71 -18.23
CA ILE A 61 -15.45 -1.25 -17.04
C ILE A 61 -16.75 -1.96 -17.42
N SER A 62 -17.11 -2.98 -16.63
CA SER A 62 -18.41 -3.64 -16.71
C SER A 62 -19.51 -2.80 -16.04
N GLU A 63 -20.76 -3.23 -16.16
CA GLU A 63 -21.86 -2.59 -15.42
C GLU A 63 -21.77 -2.85 -13.90
N GLU A 64 -21.18 -3.97 -13.49
CA GLU A 64 -20.95 -4.28 -12.07
C GLU A 64 -19.82 -3.42 -11.50
N ASP A 65 -18.74 -3.25 -12.26
CA ASP A 65 -17.65 -2.33 -11.91
C ASP A 65 -18.16 -0.89 -11.73
N GLU A 66 -19.03 -0.41 -12.63
CA GLU A 66 -19.65 0.91 -12.50
C GLU A 66 -20.51 1.02 -11.23
N ARG A 67 -21.34 0.01 -10.93
CA ARG A 67 -22.13 -0.02 -9.69
C ARG A 67 -21.24 0.06 -8.44
N ASN A 68 -20.11 -0.65 -8.45
CA ASN A 68 -19.14 -0.59 -7.36
C ASN A 68 -18.51 0.79 -7.24
N LEU A 69 -18.09 1.40 -8.36
CA LEU A 69 -17.57 2.76 -8.38
C LEU A 69 -18.60 3.77 -7.83
N ASP A 70 -19.86 3.67 -8.22
CA ASP A 70 -20.91 4.56 -7.70
C ASP A 70 -21.04 4.51 -6.17
N VAL A 71 -20.84 3.33 -5.57
CA VAL A 71 -20.80 3.15 -4.10
C VAL A 71 -19.57 3.82 -3.50
N PHE A 72 -18.38 3.58 -4.06
CA PHE A 72 -17.12 4.14 -3.55
C PHE A 72 -17.02 5.66 -3.70
N GLU A 73 -17.56 6.20 -4.79
CA GLU A 73 -17.59 7.64 -5.08
C GLU A 73 -18.76 8.34 -4.35
N GLY A 74 -19.64 7.57 -3.69
CA GLY A 74 -20.75 8.09 -2.89
C GLY A 74 -21.78 8.84 -3.72
N VAL A 75 -22.08 8.36 -4.93
CA VAL A 75 -23.02 9.00 -5.86
C VAL A 75 -24.40 9.17 -5.23
N HIS A 76 -24.91 8.13 -4.56
CA HIS A 76 -26.19 8.18 -3.85
C HIS A 76 -26.18 9.16 -2.66
N GLN A 77 -25.01 9.54 -2.16
CA GLN A 77 -24.83 10.52 -1.09
C GLN A 77 -24.55 11.93 -1.62
N GLY A 78 -24.50 12.11 -2.95
CA GLY A 78 -24.24 13.40 -3.60
C GLY A 78 -22.80 13.89 -3.45
N LEU A 79 -21.85 12.99 -3.13
CA LEU A 79 -20.44 13.35 -2.95
C LEU A 79 -19.78 13.64 -4.29
N TYR A 80 -19.84 12.68 -5.20
CA TYR A 80 -19.43 12.84 -6.59
C TYR A 80 -20.63 12.68 -7.52
N ARG A 81 -20.59 13.41 -8.64
CA ARG A 81 -21.56 13.28 -9.74
C ARG A 81 -20.89 12.62 -10.95
N PRO A 82 -21.52 11.59 -11.55
CA PRO A 82 -21.02 11.01 -12.79
C PRO A 82 -21.32 11.95 -13.97
N GLU A 83 -20.32 12.25 -14.78
CA GLU A 83 -20.45 12.96 -16.05
C GLU A 83 -19.80 12.14 -17.18
N THR A 84 -20.33 12.23 -18.39
CA THR A 84 -19.70 11.66 -19.58
C THR A 84 -18.94 12.75 -20.32
N LEU A 85 -17.62 12.63 -20.38
CA LEU A 85 -16.72 13.61 -20.98
C LEU A 85 -15.80 12.96 -22.01
N SER A 86 -15.45 13.73 -23.03
CA SER A 86 -14.54 13.28 -24.09
C SER A 86 -13.08 13.34 -23.62
N VAL A 87 -12.39 12.19 -23.65
CA VAL A 87 -10.99 12.04 -23.27
C VAL A 87 -10.17 11.65 -24.49
N ARG A 88 -9.09 12.40 -24.76
CA ARG A 88 -8.16 12.09 -25.85
C ARG A 88 -7.13 11.08 -25.36
N LEU A 89 -6.99 9.95 -26.07
CA LEU A 89 -5.96 8.95 -25.75
C LEU A 89 -4.59 9.37 -26.28
N ASP A 90 -3.53 8.98 -25.56
CA ASP A 90 -2.15 9.26 -25.97
C ASP A 90 -1.78 8.55 -27.29
N GLU A 91 -2.32 7.34 -27.51
CA GLU A 91 -2.14 6.56 -28.74
C GLU A 91 -3.00 7.07 -29.92
N GLY A 92 -3.81 8.10 -29.68
CA GLY A 92 -4.69 8.73 -30.66
C GLY A 92 -6.17 8.35 -30.51
N GLY A 93 -7.03 9.22 -31.01
CA GLY A 93 -8.49 9.09 -30.88
C GLY A 93 -9.06 9.70 -29.60
N CYS A 94 -10.39 9.74 -29.53
CA CYS A 94 -11.15 10.21 -28.37
C CYS A 94 -12.15 9.14 -27.94
N LEU A 95 -12.34 9.01 -26.63
CA LEU A 95 -13.35 8.15 -26.03
C LEU A 95 -14.27 8.97 -25.13
N GLU A 96 -15.57 8.70 -25.21
CA GLU A 96 -16.53 9.18 -24.22
C GLU A 96 -16.37 8.34 -22.95
N CYS A 97 -15.92 9.01 -21.89
CA CYS A 97 -15.56 8.39 -20.62
C CYS A 97 -16.46 8.90 -19.51
N LEU A 98 -16.87 7.98 -18.63
CA LEU A 98 -17.39 8.30 -17.31
C LEU A 98 -16.29 8.99 -16.49
N VAL A 99 -16.62 10.13 -15.89
CA VAL A 99 -15.78 10.92 -15.00
C VAL A 99 -16.60 11.28 -13.77
N TYR A 100 -16.11 10.94 -12.58
CA TYR A 100 -16.73 11.38 -11.33
C TYR A 100 -16.20 12.75 -10.98
N ILE A 101 -17.08 13.74 -10.74
CA ILE A 101 -16.70 15.11 -10.36
C ILE A 101 -17.22 15.41 -8.96
N ASP A 102 -16.35 15.87 -8.06
CA ASP A 102 -16.72 16.20 -6.69
C ASP A 102 -17.63 17.44 -6.69
N SER A 103 -18.76 17.35 -5.98
CA SER A 103 -19.70 18.47 -5.84
C SER A 103 -19.33 19.44 -4.71
N ALA A 104 -18.31 19.12 -3.91
CA ALA A 104 -17.83 19.97 -2.83
C ALA A 104 -17.07 21.20 -3.36
N SER A 105 -16.94 22.21 -2.48
CA SER A 105 -16.09 23.38 -2.73
C SER A 105 -14.62 22.98 -2.89
N LEU A 106 -13.83 23.87 -3.50
CA LEU A 106 -12.38 23.70 -3.60
C LEU A 106 -11.72 23.72 -2.21
N ALA A 107 -10.55 23.06 -2.13
CA ALA A 107 -9.70 23.07 -0.96
C ALA A 107 -9.32 24.51 -0.54
N SER A 108 -9.32 24.73 0.77
CA SER A 108 -8.75 25.90 1.43
C SER A 108 -7.39 25.56 2.05
N GLU A 109 -6.70 26.57 2.60
CA GLU A 109 -5.46 26.37 3.36
C GLU A 109 -5.63 25.42 4.56
N GLU A 110 -6.85 25.26 5.07
CA GLU A 110 -7.18 24.37 6.19
C GLU A 110 -7.48 22.92 5.77
N THR A 111 -7.53 22.65 4.46
CA THR A 111 -7.90 21.32 3.96
C THR A 111 -6.78 20.31 4.23
N VAL A 112 -7.10 19.28 5.02
CA VAL A 112 -6.16 18.22 5.36
C VAL A 112 -6.24 17.10 4.33
N LEU A 113 -5.14 16.88 3.61
CA LEU A 113 -4.96 15.69 2.78
C LEU A 113 -4.67 14.49 3.67
N GLN A 114 -5.54 13.47 3.63
CA GLN A 114 -5.34 12.26 4.42
C GLN A 114 -4.09 11.50 3.94
N ASP A 115 -3.22 11.06 4.86
CA ASP A 115 -1.97 10.37 4.51
C ASP A 115 -2.18 9.16 3.60
N ARG A 116 -3.18 8.32 3.92
CA ARG A 116 -3.56 7.16 3.08
C ARG A 116 -3.96 7.57 1.66
N TYR A 117 -4.65 8.70 1.51
CA TYR A 117 -5.05 9.19 0.20
C TYR A 117 -3.85 9.76 -0.58
N ARG A 118 -2.93 10.44 0.10
CA ARG A 118 -1.66 10.88 -0.47
C ARG A 118 -0.86 9.71 -1.03
N GLU A 119 -0.73 8.62 -0.26
CA GLU A 119 -0.04 7.40 -0.68
C GLU A 119 -0.68 6.79 -1.94
N LEU A 120 -2.01 6.72 -2.00
CA LEU A 120 -2.73 6.19 -3.17
C LEU A 120 -2.52 7.04 -4.43
N ILE A 121 -2.51 8.37 -4.30
CA ILE A 121 -2.21 9.26 -5.43
C ILE A 121 -0.76 9.11 -5.87
N ASN A 122 0.19 9.04 -4.92
CA ASN A 122 1.61 8.83 -5.24
C ASN A 122 1.84 7.51 -5.98
N ARG A 123 1.23 6.42 -5.50
CA ARG A 123 1.25 5.13 -6.19
C ARG A 123 0.64 5.21 -7.58
N GLY A 124 -0.50 5.89 -7.72
CA GLY A 124 -1.16 6.07 -9.01
C GLY A 124 -0.35 6.88 -10.03
N ILE A 125 0.43 7.87 -9.57
CA ILE A 125 1.36 8.61 -10.43
C ILE A 125 2.42 7.69 -11.02
N GLU A 126 2.96 6.79 -10.21
CA GLU A 126 3.98 5.81 -10.60
C GLU A 126 3.40 4.73 -11.51
N ASP A 127 2.29 4.11 -11.11
CA ASP A 127 1.60 3.05 -11.87
C ASP A 127 1.27 3.49 -13.31
N VAL A 128 0.78 4.72 -13.47
CA VAL A 128 0.36 5.27 -14.77
C VAL A 128 1.51 5.93 -15.53
N GLU A 129 2.65 6.18 -14.88
CA GLU A 129 3.75 6.97 -15.44
C GLU A 129 3.27 8.34 -15.97
N LEU A 130 2.59 9.10 -15.11
CA LEU A 130 2.09 10.42 -15.49
C LEU A 130 3.23 11.37 -15.90
N PRO A 131 3.00 12.31 -16.84
CA PRO A 131 4.05 13.21 -17.32
C PRO A 131 4.72 13.95 -16.15
N PRO A 132 6.06 13.90 -16.01
CA PRO A 132 6.75 14.47 -14.85
C PRO A 132 6.50 15.96 -14.65
N GLU A 133 6.34 16.72 -15.74
CA GLU A 133 6.00 18.14 -15.69
C GLU A 133 4.59 18.39 -15.18
N TYR A 134 3.62 17.56 -15.57
CA TYR A 134 2.26 17.63 -15.06
C TYR A 134 2.21 17.33 -13.56
N VAL A 135 2.89 16.27 -13.13
CA VAL A 135 3.00 15.92 -11.70
C VAL A 135 3.60 17.09 -10.92
N ARG A 136 4.73 17.65 -11.37
CA ARG A 136 5.42 18.76 -10.71
C ARG A 136 4.58 20.02 -10.63
N ASN A 137 3.94 20.42 -11.72
CA ASN A 137 3.29 21.73 -11.83
C ASN A 137 1.83 21.72 -11.37
N VAL A 138 1.19 20.55 -11.34
CA VAL A 138 -0.24 20.42 -11.02
C VAL A 138 -0.41 19.64 -9.72
N ILE A 139 -0.06 18.35 -9.70
CA ILE A 139 -0.38 17.47 -8.57
C ILE A 139 0.43 17.85 -7.31
N ARG A 140 1.73 18.14 -7.44
CA ARG A 140 2.63 18.43 -6.31
C ARG A 140 2.33 19.72 -5.56
N ARG A 141 1.49 20.60 -6.14
CA ARG A 141 0.97 21.79 -5.44
C ARG A 141 0.05 21.42 -4.27
N PHE A 142 -0.55 20.24 -4.33
CA PHE A 142 -1.57 19.79 -3.41
C PHE A 142 -1.22 18.47 -2.71
N VAL A 143 -0.53 17.58 -3.42
CA VAL A 143 -0.14 16.25 -2.96
C VAL A 143 1.38 16.20 -2.90
N PRO A 144 1.97 16.49 -1.72
CA PRO A 144 3.40 16.33 -1.53
C PRO A 144 3.85 14.93 -1.95
N ALA A 145 5.04 14.85 -2.53
CA ALA A 145 5.72 13.57 -2.60
C ALA A 145 5.81 13.01 -1.17
N GLU A 146 5.82 11.70 -1.04
CA GLU A 146 6.30 11.15 0.24
C GLU A 146 7.64 11.83 0.54
N ALA A 147 7.76 12.38 1.74
CA ALA A 147 9.05 12.83 2.18
C ALA A 147 9.94 11.59 2.10
N LYS A 148 10.87 11.57 1.13
CA LYS A 148 12.09 10.80 1.33
C LYS A 148 12.59 11.31 2.65
N SER A 149 12.44 10.50 3.69
CA SER A 149 12.79 10.87 5.06
C SER A 149 14.08 11.69 4.99
N GLU A 150 13.98 12.99 5.27
CA GLU A 150 15.12 13.90 5.28
C GLU A 150 15.96 13.52 6.50
N GLY A 151 16.76 12.51 6.25
CA GLY A 151 17.63 11.77 7.13
C GLY A 151 18.49 10.95 6.19
N GLY A 152 19.22 11.64 5.32
CA GLY A 152 20.18 11.02 4.44
C GLY A 152 21.15 10.17 5.24
N LEU A 153 21.03 8.87 5.10
CA LEU A 153 22.07 8.05 4.53
C LEU A 153 21.42 7.28 3.39
N SER A 154 22.15 7.11 2.30
CA SER A 154 21.92 6.02 1.34
C SER A 154 22.05 4.70 2.10
N SER A 155 21.02 4.31 2.86
CA SER A 155 21.04 3.07 3.63
C SER A 155 20.49 1.96 2.76
N THR A 156 21.36 1.03 2.37
CA THR A 156 20.97 -0.22 1.71
C THR A 156 19.89 -0.94 2.52
N THR A 157 19.13 -1.86 1.92
CA THR A 157 18.13 -2.65 2.68
C THR A 157 18.76 -3.30 3.91
N VAL A 158 20.01 -3.78 3.81
CA VAL A 158 20.78 -4.35 4.93
C VAL A 158 21.03 -3.33 6.04
N GLU A 159 21.34 -2.08 5.71
CA GLU A 159 21.51 -1.03 6.71
C GLU A 159 20.20 -0.70 7.44
N GLY A 160 19.07 -0.71 6.71
CA GLY A 160 17.74 -0.59 7.30
C GLY A 160 17.44 -1.72 8.29
N LEU A 161 17.72 -2.97 7.92
CA LEU A 161 17.54 -4.13 8.81
C LEU A 161 18.47 -4.08 10.03
N LYS A 162 19.74 -3.69 9.85
CA LYS A 162 20.69 -3.49 10.97
C LYS A 162 20.27 -2.35 11.90
N ALA A 163 19.60 -1.32 11.40
CA ALA A 163 19.05 -0.28 12.26
C ALA A 163 17.95 -0.85 13.17
N LEU A 164 17.13 -1.77 12.67
CA LEU A 164 16.07 -2.43 13.44
C LEU A 164 16.61 -3.40 14.50
N GLU A 165 17.77 -4.03 14.27
CA GLU A 165 18.46 -4.83 15.31
C GLU A 165 18.77 -3.97 16.54
N LYS A 166 19.23 -2.73 16.34
CA LYS A 166 19.50 -1.80 17.43
C LYS A 166 18.22 -1.43 18.18
N VAL A 167 17.10 -1.29 17.47
CA VAL A 167 15.78 -1.01 18.06
C VAL A 167 15.31 -2.15 18.94
N LEU A 168 15.59 -3.42 18.59
CA LEU A 168 15.29 -4.56 19.48
C LEU A 168 15.98 -4.43 20.85
N GLY A 169 17.17 -3.80 20.89
CA GLY A 169 17.91 -3.50 22.11
C GLY A 169 17.35 -2.35 22.95
N CYS A 170 16.39 -1.58 22.44
CA CYS A 170 15.80 -0.46 23.19
C CYS A 170 14.91 -0.96 24.34
N GLU A 171 14.87 -0.19 25.43
CA GLU A 171 14.06 -0.49 26.61
C GLU A 171 12.56 -0.60 26.26
N ARG A 172 12.10 0.29 25.39
CA ARG A 172 10.73 0.32 24.85
C ARG A 172 10.78 0.35 23.34
N LEU A 173 9.97 -0.49 22.72
CA LEU A 173 9.85 -0.52 21.26
C LEU A 173 8.95 0.63 20.79
N PRO A 174 9.27 1.26 19.65
CA PRO A 174 8.40 2.22 19.00
C PRO A 174 7.11 1.56 18.50
N MET A 175 6.07 2.37 18.33
CA MET A 175 4.73 1.93 17.94
C MET A 175 4.23 2.75 16.76
N ALA A 176 3.47 2.11 15.87
CA ALA A 176 2.74 2.75 14.78
C ALA A 176 1.22 2.58 14.98
N ARG A 177 0.44 2.99 13.98
CA ARG A 177 -0.96 2.55 13.87
C ARG A 177 -0.98 1.07 13.47
N GLU A 178 -2.07 0.37 13.77
CA GLU A 178 -2.28 -1.00 13.31
C GLU A 178 -2.18 -1.08 11.78
N TRP A 179 -1.47 -2.10 11.29
CA TRP A 179 -1.19 -2.27 9.87
C TRP A 179 -2.41 -2.80 9.13
N GLY A 180 -2.65 -2.25 7.94
CA GLY A 180 -3.61 -2.78 6.98
C GLY A 180 -3.18 -2.44 5.55
N GLY A 181 -2.82 -3.44 4.77
CA GLY A 181 -2.39 -3.26 3.38
C GLY A 181 -1.73 -4.51 2.79
N ALA A 182 -1.70 -4.58 1.46
CA ALA A 182 -1.09 -5.69 0.69
C ALA A 182 -1.55 -7.09 1.14
N GLY A 183 -2.85 -7.23 1.45
CA GLY A 183 -3.44 -8.50 1.90
C GLY A 183 -3.12 -8.88 3.36
N LEU A 184 -2.46 -8.02 4.14
CA LEU A 184 -2.14 -8.23 5.55
C LEU A 184 -2.86 -7.22 6.46
N ILE A 185 -3.40 -7.71 7.58
CA ILE A 185 -3.86 -6.92 8.73
C ILE A 185 -3.04 -7.31 9.97
N VAL A 186 -2.53 -6.33 10.73
CA VAL A 186 -1.94 -6.58 12.06
C VAL A 186 -2.71 -5.78 13.08
N THR A 187 -3.40 -6.48 13.99
CA THR A 187 -4.41 -5.86 14.86
C THR A 187 -4.41 -6.45 16.27
N ARG A 188 -4.94 -5.71 17.25
CA ARG A 188 -4.90 -6.11 18.66
C ARG A 188 -5.73 -7.35 19.00
N GLY A 189 -6.82 -7.55 18.30
CA GLY A 189 -7.75 -8.66 18.50
C GLY A 189 -8.14 -9.28 17.17
N GLU A 190 -8.85 -10.40 17.20
CA GLU A 190 -9.40 -10.93 15.96
C GLU A 190 -10.28 -9.88 15.30
N PRO A 191 -10.04 -9.58 14.01
CA PRO A 191 -10.89 -8.63 13.31
C PRO A 191 -12.32 -9.18 13.25
N GLU A 192 -13.31 -8.31 13.47
CA GLU A 192 -14.71 -8.66 13.16
C GLU A 192 -14.79 -9.08 11.68
N LYS A 193 -15.58 -10.10 11.36
CA LYS A 193 -15.75 -10.62 9.99
C LYS A 193 -16.92 -9.91 9.27
N PRO A 194 -16.72 -8.82 8.49
CA PRO A 194 -17.72 -8.39 7.53
C PRO A 194 -17.88 -9.38 6.37
N GLY A 195 -18.98 -9.26 5.64
CA GLY A 195 -19.38 -10.21 4.59
C GLY A 195 -18.39 -10.38 3.43
N ASN A 196 -18.48 -11.59 2.85
CA ASN A 196 -18.03 -12.13 1.55
C ASN A 196 -16.60 -11.93 1.01
N ASP A 197 -15.81 -10.95 1.46
CA ASP A 197 -14.48 -10.61 0.86
C ASP A 197 -13.25 -10.91 1.73
N TRP A 198 -13.45 -11.48 2.94
CA TRP A 198 -12.37 -11.85 3.87
C TRP A 198 -11.51 -13.03 3.45
N ARG A 199 -11.90 -13.72 2.37
CA ARG A 199 -11.22 -14.93 1.88
C ARG A 199 -9.82 -14.65 1.33
N PHE A 200 -9.38 -13.40 1.28
CA PHE A 200 -8.08 -13.00 0.72
C PHE A 200 -7.22 -12.19 1.70
N VAL A 201 -7.63 -12.08 2.96
CA VAL A 201 -6.98 -11.20 3.94
C VAL A 201 -6.33 -12.02 5.05
N ARG A 202 -5.00 -11.99 5.08
CA ARG A 202 -4.19 -12.56 6.17
C ARG A 202 -4.21 -11.62 7.37
N TYR A 203 -4.29 -12.16 8.58
CA TYR A 203 -4.18 -11.35 9.79
C TYR A 203 -3.22 -11.93 10.83
N ALA A 204 -2.56 -11.04 11.56
CA ALA A 204 -1.80 -11.36 12.77
C ALA A 204 -2.44 -10.62 13.96
N ALA A 205 -3.19 -11.37 14.78
CA ALA A 205 -3.85 -10.83 15.97
C ALA A 205 -2.92 -10.93 17.19
N THR A 206 -2.55 -9.78 17.78
CA THR A 206 -1.63 -9.75 18.93
C THR A 206 -1.82 -8.48 19.76
N PRO A 207 -1.74 -8.55 21.11
CA PRO A 207 -1.78 -7.35 21.96
C PRO A 207 -0.68 -6.32 21.65
N HIS A 208 0.37 -6.73 20.92
CA HIS A 208 1.54 -5.94 20.52
C HIS A 208 1.48 -5.49 19.04
N ALA A 209 0.27 -5.40 18.47
CA ALA A 209 0.07 -5.10 17.06
C ALA A 209 0.74 -3.79 16.61
N ARG A 210 0.84 -2.79 17.48
CA ARG A 210 1.39 -1.47 17.13
C ARG A 210 2.90 -1.48 17.01
N GLU A 211 3.58 -2.25 17.84
CA GLU A 211 5.03 -2.49 17.78
C GLU A 211 5.38 -3.30 16.52
N VAL A 212 4.63 -4.37 16.27
CA VAL A 212 4.79 -5.20 15.06
C VAL A 212 4.54 -4.38 13.80
N SER A 213 3.47 -3.58 13.77
CA SER A 213 3.14 -2.71 12.63
C SER A 213 4.24 -1.68 12.36
N TRP A 214 4.87 -1.13 13.41
CA TRP A 214 5.99 -0.22 13.23
C TRP A 214 7.20 -0.92 12.59
N PHE A 215 7.52 -2.13 13.01
CA PHE A 215 8.59 -2.92 12.40
C PHE A 215 8.30 -3.24 10.92
N ILE A 216 7.07 -3.65 10.61
CA ILE A 216 6.64 -3.90 9.21
C ILE A 216 6.78 -2.64 8.37
N GLU A 217 6.38 -1.48 8.89
CA GLU A 217 6.48 -0.20 8.19
C GLU A 217 7.95 0.15 7.87
N ARG A 218 8.87 -0.03 8.83
CA ARG A 218 10.30 0.23 8.61
C ARG A 218 10.97 -0.80 7.71
N ILE A 219 10.54 -2.06 7.78
CA ILE A 219 11.01 -3.12 6.87
C ILE A 219 10.54 -2.80 5.45
N ARG A 220 9.29 -2.41 5.24
CA ARG A 220 8.81 -1.90 3.93
C ARG A 220 9.73 -0.80 3.43
N ASP A 221 9.94 0.25 4.24
CA ASP A 221 10.73 1.41 3.83
C ASP A 221 12.14 0.98 3.36
N ALA A 222 12.78 0.04 4.07
CA ALA A 222 14.11 -0.47 3.73
C ALA A 222 14.14 -1.26 2.42
N PHE A 223 13.12 -2.07 2.14
CA PHE A 223 13.05 -2.87 0.89
C PHE A 223 12.61 -2.03 -0.31
N TYR A 224 11.70 -1.08 -0.11
CA TYR A 224 11.18 -0.21 -1.16
C TYR A 224 12.23 0.81 -1.61
N ALA A 225 13.11 1.24 -0.72
CA ALA A 225 14.22 2.14 -1.05
C ALA A 225 15.17 1.58 -2.13
N GLU A 226 15.26 0.25 -2.27
CA GLU A 226 16.07 -0.43 -3.29
C GLU A 226 15.19 -1.14 -4.35
N GLU A 227 13.90 -0.79 -4.45
CA GLU A 227 12.94 -1.35 -5.42
C GLU A 227 12.88 -2.90 -5.41
N ARG A 228 13.16 -3.52 -4.26
CA ARG A 228 13.25 -4.99 -4.13
C ARG A 228 11.91 -5.70 -4.12
N VAL A 229 10.85 -4.96 -3.84
CA VAL A 229 9.48 -5.47 -3.75
C VAL A 229 8.64 -4.70 -4.74
N ASP A 230 7.99 -5.44 -5.62
CA ASP A 230 7.10 -4.94 -6.66
C ASP A 230 5.64 -5.36 -6.40
N ASN A 231 4.76 -5.02 -7.33
CA ASN A 231 3.34 -5.34 -7.25
C ASN A 231 3.02 -6.86 -7.31
N CYS A 232 3.92 -7.68 -7.84
CA CYS A 232 3.75 -9.13 -7.93
C CYS A 232 4.21 -9.83 -6.64
N SER A 233 5.30 -9.33 -6.07
CA SER A 233 5.97 -9.90 -4.89
C SER A 233 5.46 -9.34 -3.56
N LYS A 234 4.76 -8.19 -3.54
CA LYS A 234 4.31 -7.56 -2.28
C LYS A 234 3.42 -8.44 -1.41
N TYR A 235 2.50 -9.22 -1.99
CA TYR A 235 1.60 -10.08 -1.21
C TYR A 235 2.38 -11.20 -0.51
N GLU A 236 3.36 -11.79 -1.19
CA GLU A 236 4.31 -12.73 -0.59
C GLU A 236 5.09 -12.04 0.53
N PHE A 237 5.66 -10.87 0.24
CA PHE A 237 6.53 -10.14 1.15
C PHE A 237 5.82 -9.78 2.46
N PHE A 238 4.69 -9.08 2.38
CA PHE A 238 3.92 -8.73 3.58
C PHE A 238 3.27 -9.95 4.21
N GLY A 239 2.80 -10.90 3.39
CA GLY A 239 2.24 -12.15 3.87
C GLY A 239 3.22 -12.91 4.77
N ARG A 240 4.49 -13.01 4.37
CA ARG A 240 5.58 -13.64 5.15
C ARG A 240 5.86 -12.90 6.46
N LEU A 241 5.88 -11.57 6.45
CA LEU A 241 6.00 -10.79 7.68
C LEU A 241 4.82 -11.07 8.64
N GLY A 242 3.60 -11.16 8.10
CA GLY A 242 2.42 -11.54 8.85
C GLY A 242 2.49 -12.95 9.43
N ASN A 243 2.89 -13.93 8.61
CA ASN A 243 3.09 -15.32 9.03
C ASN A 243 4.15 -15.42 10.12
N ALA A 244 5.28 -14.73 9.99
CA ALA A 244 6.32 -14.72 10.99
C ALA A 244 5.83 -14.18 12.35
N ALA A 245 4.99 -13.14 12.35
CA ALA A 245 4.36 -12.65 13.58
C ALA A 245 3.34 -13.65 14.13
N GLY A 246 2.46 -14.19 13.29
CA GLY A 246 1.41 -15.14 13.68
C GLY A 246 1.98 -16.44 14.24
N ARG A 247 2.84 -17.13 13.48
CA ARG A 247 3.48 -18.39 13.90
C ARG A 247 4.32 -18.21 15.16
N CYS A 248 4.98 -17.07 15.34
CA CYS A 248 5.69 -16.77 16.58
C CYS A 248 4.74 -16.61 17.77
N GLY A 249 3.60 -15.93 17.60
CA GLY A 249 2.59 -15.78 18.65
C GLY A 249 1.93 -17.10 19.05
N GLU A 250 1.83 -18.05 18.12
CA GLU A 250 1.29 -19.39 18.37
C GLU A 250 2.30 -20.33 19.01
N SER A 251 3.58 -20.26 18.60
CA SER A 251 4.63 -21.19 19.04
C SER A 251 5.36 -20.78 20.31
N VAL A 252 5.38 -19.49 20.65
CA VAL A 252 6.07 -18.98 21.85
C VAL A 252 5.05 -18.58 22.90
N GLU A 253 5.09 -19.29 24.04
CA GLU A 253 4.20 -19.01 25.17
C GLU A 253 4.43 -17.58 25.69
N ASN A 254 3.37 -16.76 25.71
CA ASN A 254 3.41 -15.36 26.11
C ASN A 254 4.44 -14.52 25.32
N ALA A 255 4.55 -14.74 24.01
CA ALA A 255 5.41 -13.95 23.12
C ALA A 255 5.22 -12.44 23.35
N ASP A 256 6.26 -11.78 23.85
CA ASP A 256 6.27 -10.34 24.06
C ASP A 256 6.44 -9.58 22.73
N ALA A 257 6.24 -8.25 22.76
CA ALA A 257 6.40 -7.40 21.58
C ALA A 257 7.76 -7.60 20.90
N ARG A 258 8.81 -7.84 21.68
CA ARG A 258 10.18 -7.96 21.16
C ARG A 258 10.41 -9.28 20.46
N MET A 259 9.87 -10.38 20.97
CA MET A 259 9.94 -11.68 20.31
C MET A 259 9.19 -11.64 18.98
N LEU A 260 8.01 -11.05 18.94
CA LEU A 260 7.23 -10.89 17.71
C LEU A 260 7.97 -10.02 16.68
N CYS A 261 8.46 -8.85 17.08
CA CYS A 261 9.24 -7.97 16.20
C CYS A 261 10.55 -8.64 15.73
N ALA A 262 11.20 -9.42 16.58
CA ALA A 262 12.39 -10.19 16.22
C ALA A 262 12.07 -11.27 15.17
N SER A 263 10.99 -12.01 15.34
CA SER A 263 10.52 -13.00 14.34
C SER A 263 10.31 -12.33 12.97
N VAL A 264 9.58 -11.21 12.95
CA VAL A 264 9.32 -10.44 11.73
C VAL A 264 10.61 -9.92 11.09
N LEU A 265 11.52 -9.35 11.87
CA LEU A 265 12.81 -8.85 11.36
C LEU A 265 13.69 -9.99 10.82
N ARG A 266 13.66 -11.15 11.48
CA ARG A 266 14.41 -12.32 11.04
C ARG A 266 13.87 -12.84 9.70
N GLU A 267 12.55 -12.84 9.52
CA GLU A 267 11.93 -13.20 8.25
C GLU A 267 12.31 -12.23 7.13
N ALA A 268 12.38 -10.93 7.44
CA ALA A 268 12.89 -9.94 6.49
C ALA A 268 14.32 -10.24 6.03
N TYR A 269 15.22 -10.66 6.93
CA TYR A 269 16.56 -11.12 6.54
C TYR A 269 16.54 -12.34 5.62
N ALA A 270 15.68 -13.33 5.91
CA ALA A 270 15.54 -14.50 5.05
C ALA A 270 15.06 -14.11 3.65
N MET A 271 14.07 -13.22 3.55
CA MET A 271 13.59 -12.69 2.27
C MET A 271 14.68 -11.95 1.50
N TYR A 272 15.46 -11.09 2.18
CA TYR A 272 16.58 -10.39 1.56
C TYR A 272 17.61 -11.38 0.96
N GLU A 273 18.03 -12.40 1.73
CA GLU A 273 18.99 -13.39 1.24
C GLU A 273 18.45 -14.21 0.06
N GLU A 274 17.15 -14.54 0.07
CA GLU A 274 16.51 -15.22 -1.06
C GLU A 274 16.46 -14.34 -2.32
N MET A 275 16.17 -13.04 -2.17
CA MET A 275 16.16 -12.09 -3.28
C MET A 275 17.56 -11.95 -3.90
N GLU A 276 18.61 -11.83 -3.08
CA GLU A 276 20.00 -11.78 -3.55
C GLU A 276 20.41 -13.04 -4.33
N GLN A 277 19.79 -14.17 -4.02
CA GLN A 277 20.05 -15.45 -4.69
C GLN A 277 19.08 -15.73 -5.85
N GLY A 278 18.14 -14.82 -6.14
CA GLY A 278 17.09 -15.03 -7.15
C GLY A 278 16.14 -16.18 -6.81
N ARG A 279 15.99 -16.52 -5.52
CA ARG A 279 15.15 -17.62 -5.01
C ARG A 279 13.89 -17.15 -4.29
N PHE A 280 13.63 -15.85 -4.24
CA PHE A 280 12.41 -15.31 -3.65
C PHE A 280 11.21 -15.68 -4.53
N LEU A 281 10.40 -16.62 -4.06
CA LEU A 281 9.24 -17.15 -4.80
C LEU A 281 7.98 -16.41 -4.38
N CYS A 282 7.17 -15.99 -5.35
CA CYS A 282 5.81 -15.51 -5.13
C CYS A 282 4.84 -16.29 -6.02
N LEU A 283 3.62 -16.52 -5.54
CA LEU A 283 2.59 -17.18 -6.35
C LEU A 283 2.03 -16.21 -7.38
N GLY A 284 2.04 -16.59 -8.66
CA GLY A 284 1.50 -15.75 -9.74
C GLY A 284 -0.03 -15.62 -9.74
N ILE A 285 -0.75 -16.58 -9.13
CA ILE A 285 -2.20 -16.59 -8.91
C ILE A 285 -2.46 -17.30 -7.58
N ALA A 286 -3.07 -16.62 -6.62
CA ALA A 286 -3.45 -17.18 -5.33
C ALA A 286 -4.97 -17.34 -5.23
N SER A 287 -5.46 -18.57 -5.15
CA SER A 287 -6.86 -18.84 -4.84
C SER A 287 -7.07 -18.75 -3.32
N GLY A 288 -7.49 -17.59 -2.81
CA GLY A 288 -7.81 -17.43 -1.38
C GLY A 288 -6.75 -16.71 -0.53
N GLY A 289 -5.89 -15.89 -1.15
CA GLY A 289 -4.90 -15.09 -0.41
C GLY A 289 -3.67 -15.87 0.04
N ASP A 290 -3.55 -17.11 -0.39
CA ASP A 290 -2.38 -17.96 -0.17
C ASP A 290 -1.11 -17.32 -0.73
N ILE A 291 0.00 -17.53 -0.04
CA ILE A 291 1.35 -17.15 -0.48
C ILE A 291 2.23 -18.40 -0.53
N ALA A 292 3.38 -18.33 -1.20
CA ALA A 292 4.29 -19.47 -1.32
C ALA A 292 4.75 -19.97 0.06
N ASP A 293 4.94 -19.05 1.00
CA ASP A 293 5.30 -19.37 2.39
C ASP A 293 4.24 -20.21 3.15
N ASP A 294 2.96 -20.20 2.76
CA ASP A 294 1.94 -21.05 3.39
C ASP A 294 2.18 -22.54 3.13
N PHE A 295 2.92 -22.85 2.07
CA PHE A 295 3.30 -24.21 1.70
C PHE A 295 4.74 -24.55 2.10
N ALA A 296 5.45 -23.61 2.75
CA ALA A 296 6.82 -23.79 3.18
C ALA A 296 6.87 -24.28 4.63
N GLU A 297 7.60 -25.37 4.88
CA GLU A 297 7.94 -25.79 6.25
C GLU A 297 9.08 -24.91 6.79
N ARG A 298 8.73 -23.74 7.34
CA ARG A 298 9.69 -22.76 7.87
C ARG A 298 9.19 -22.18 9.18
N ASP A 299 9.48 -22.90 10.26
CA ASP A 299 9.28 -22.40 11.61
C ASP A 299 10.61 -22.30 12.32
N PHE A 300 10.87 -21.11 12.87
CA PHE A 300 12.05 -20.86 13.69
C PHE A 300 11.64 -20.92 15.13
N SER A 301 12.28 -21.80 15.89
CA SER A 301 12.09 -21.86 17.31
C SER A 301 12.54 -20.55 17.97
N GLU A 302 11.95 -20.25 19.12
CA GLU A 302 12.34 -19.11 19.95
C GLU A 302 13.87 -19.05 20.18
N LYS A 303 14.48 -20.22 20.41
CA LYS A 303 15.92 -20.37 20.59
C LYS A 303 16.70 -19.93 19.36
N GLU A 304 16.23 -20.27 18.16
CA GLU A 304 16.87 -19.87 16.90
C GLU A 304 16.72 -18.38 16.63
N ILE A 305 15.57 -17.78 16.96
CA ILE A 305 15.35 -16.34 16.85
C ILE A 305 16.30 -15.59 17.78
N ARG A 306 16.37 -15.97 19.06
CA ARG A 306 17.29 -15.38 20.05
C ARG A 306 18.74 -15.49 19.59
N ALA A 307 19.18 -16.70 19.23
CA ALA A 307 20.55 -16.95 18.78
C ALA A 307 20.92 -16.14 17.53
N PHE A 308 19.98 -15.96 16.59
CA PHE A 308 20.21 -15.17 15.38
C PHE A 308 20.59 -13.71 15.70
N PHE A 309 19.90 -13.08 16.65
CA PHE A 309 20.15 -11.69 17.02
C PHE A 309 21.25 -11.52 18.07
N GLU A 310 21.44 -12.47 18.98
CA GLU A 310 22.58 -12.49 19.91
C GLU A 310 23.91 -12.53 19.14
N ASN A 311 24.00 -13.36 18.09
CA ASN A 311 25.17 -13.40 17.20
C ASN A 311 25.39 -12.11 16.40
N ARG A 312 24.39 -11.23 16.33
CA ARG A 312 24.43 -9.91 15.68
C ARG A 312 24.61 -8.76 16.68
N GLY A 313 24.83 -9.08 17.97
CA GLY A 313 25.16 -8.10 19.00
C GLY A 313 23.96 -7.55 19.78
N VAL A 314 22.77 -8.15 19.65
CA VAL A 314 21.64 -7.86 20.54
C VAL A 314 21.88 -8.52 21.89
N ASP A 315 21.85 -7.75 22.97
CA ASP A 315 22.15 -8.22 24.33
C ASP A 315 21.14 -9.29 24.79
N ALA A 316 21.62 -10.45 25.25
CA ALA A 316 20.77 -11.57 25.67
C ALA A 316 19.81 -11.24 26.83
N SER A 317 20.08 -10.19 27.61
CA SER A 317 19.21 -9.72 28.70
C SER A 317 17.87 -9.18 28.21
N VAL A 318 17.75 -8.76 26.93
CA VAL A 318 16.50 -8.24 26.38
C VAL A 318 15.41 -9.31 26.23
N TRP A 319 15.78 -10.59 26.22
CA TRP A 319 14.88 -11.73 26.06
C TRP A 319 14.36 -12.31 27.38
N LYS A 320 14.76 -11.76 28.52
CA LYS A 320 14.41 -12.27 29.86
C LYS A 320 13.28 -11.47 30.53
N ARG A 321 12.56 -10.66 29.77
CA ARG A 321 11.50 -9.77 30.27
C ARG A 321 10.12 -10.36 30.03
#